data_AF-A0A2V8JVI1-F1
#
_entry.id   AF-A0A2V8JVI1-F1
#
_cell.length_a   1.000
_cell.length_b   1.000
_cell.length_c   1.000
_cell.angle_alpha   90.00
_cell.angle_beta   90.00
_cell.angle_gamma   90.00
#
_symmetry.space_group_name_H-M   'P 1'
#
loop_
_entity.id
_entity.type
_entity.pdbx_description
1 polymer ?
#
loop_
_entity_poly.entity_id
_entity_poly.type
_entity_poly.pdbx_seq_one_letter_code
_entity_poly.pdbx_strand_id
1 'polypeptide(L)'
;MDNTGRRFPWRQPGEPSAADLLRECGLKLTNRTLWTKFQERFQGLIFLYLLRALRYRSIQEDAADIVPDLAQEVYLRLVQHDGRILRSFKGTTEFSVMAFLAKISATVVQDYQRRSASEKRRGQVVPIDAAKSAGFAEKRLPENSEFDPEALRAILSWIDIERIVEGDPDRKNAGRNALIFKLHYVDGFSSTEKEPI
;
A
#
# COMPACT_ATOMS: atom_id res chain seq x y z
N MET A 1 -3.97 -7.07 -31.69
CA MET A 1 -4.77 -7.01 -30.44
C MET A 1 -3.97 -7.74 -29.38
N ASP A 2 -3.06 -7.03 -28.73
CA ASP A 2 -2.13 -7.63 -27.78
C ASP A 2 -2.81 -7.75 -26.42
N ASN A 3 -2.91 -8.99 -25.92
CA ASN A 3 -3.47 -9.31 -24.63
C ASN A 3 -2.46 -8.90 -23.55
N THR A 4 -2.41 -7.61 -23.21
CA THR A 4 -1.71 -7.11 -22.02
C THR A 4 -2.51 -7.46 -20.77
N GLY A 5 -2.83 -8.74 -20.60
CA GLY A 5 -3.21 -9.28 -19.31
C GLY A 5 -2.10 -8.90 -18.35
N ARG A 6 -2.41 -8.06 -17.36
CA ARG A 6 -1.47 -7.46 -16.40
C ARG A 6 -0.62 -8.54 -15.75
N ARG A 7 0.47 -8.97 -16.40
CA ARG A 7 1.40 -9.95 -15.85
C ARG A 7 2.07 -9.26 -14.69
N PHE A 8 1.98 -9.87 -13.51
CA PHE A 8 2.87 -9.47 -12.44
C PHE A 8 4.31 -9.60 -13.00
N PRO A 9 5.14 -8.55 -12.97
CA PRO A 9 6.49 -8.63 -13.49
C PRO A 9 7.29 -9.58 -12.59
N TRP A 10 7.31 -10.84 -13.01
CA TRP A 10 8.04 -11.91 -12.36
C TRP A 10 9.53 -11.58 -12.38
N ARG A 11 10.17 -11.89 -11.25
CA ARG A 11 11.62 -11.87 -11.10
C ARG A 11 12.27 -12.59 -12.29
N GLN A 12 13.19 -11.94 -12.99
CA GLN A 12 14.03 -12.63 -13.98
C GLN A 12 15.03 -13.56 -13.27
N PRO A 13 15.43 -14.70 -13.87
CA PRO A 13 16.42 -15.59 -13.26
C PRO A 13 17.69 -14.81 -12.87
N GLY A 14 18.00 -14.76 -11.57
CA GLY A 14 19.17 -14.05 -11.02
C GLY A 14 18.88 -12.71 -10.32
N GLU A 15 17.66 -12.17 -10.38
CA GLU A 15 17.30 -10.95 -9.66
C GLU A 15 17.13 -11.17 -8.15
N PRO A 16 17.03 -10.16 -7.28
CA PRO A 16 16.61 -10.38 -5.89
C PRO A 16 15.12 -10.77 -5.82
N SER A 17 14.71 -11.52 -4.79
CA SER A 17 13.27 -11.70 -4.50
C SER A 17 12.61 -10.34 -4.23
N ALA A 18 11.28 -10.20 -4.29
CA ALA A 18 10.65 -8.90 -3.97
C ALA A 18 11.00 -8.45 -2.56
N ALA A 19 11.03 -9.39 -1.61
CA ALA A 19 11.36 -9.11 -0.23
C ALA A 19 12.82 -8.65 -0.08
N ASP A 20 13.75 -9.29 -0.80
CA ASP A 20 15.17 -8.89 -0.79
C ASP A 20 15.36 -7.53 -1.45
N LEU A 21 14.71 -7.28 -2.60
CA LEU A 21 14.76 -5.99 -3.30
C LEU A 21 14.27 -4.86 -2.40
N LEU A 22 13.17 -5.08 -1.69
CA LEU A 22 12.60 -4.10 -0.77
C LEU A 22 13.53 -3.81 0.42
N ARG A 23 14.17 -4.85 0.98
CA ARG A 23 15.19 -4.69 2.03
C ARG A 23 16.44 -3.98 1.53
N GLU A 24 16.94 -4.33 0.35
CA GLU A 24 18.09 -3.66 -0.27
C GLU A 24 17.83 -2.18 -0.54
N CYS A 25 16.63 -1.83 -1.01
CA CYS A 25 16.22 -0.43 -1.17
C CYS A 25 16.25 0.32 0.18
N GLY A 26 15.77 -0.31 1.26
CA GLY A 26 15.81 0.27 2.61
C GLY A 26 17.22 0.45 3.19
N LEU A 27 18.19 -0.36 2.77
CA LEU A 27 19.60 -0.24 3.17
C LEU A 27 20.37 0.77 2.32
N LYS A 28 20.00 0.91 1.04
CA LYS A 28 20.75 1.68 0.03
C LYS A 28 19.85 2.71 -0.66
N LEU A 29 19.34 3.67 0.12
CA LEU A 29 18.37 4.67 -0.37
C LEU A 29 18.87 5.51 -1.56
N THR A 30 20.17 5.78 -1.66
CA THR A 30 20.75 6.59 -2.74
C THR A 30 21.09 5.78 -3.99
N ASN A 31 20.90 4.46 -3.98
CA ASN A 31 21.25 3.60 -5.11
C ASN A 31 20.16 3.66 -6.20
N ARG A 32 20.40 4.50 -7.21
CA ARG A 32 19.48 4.69 -8.34
C ARG A 32 19.13 3.39 -9.06
N THR A 33 20.09 2.50 -9.28
CA THR A 33 19.85 1.23 -10.00
C THR A 33 18.88 0.32 -9.25
N LEU A 34 18.99 0.25 -7.92
CA LEU A 34 18.03 -0.52 -7.10
C LEU A 34 16.63 0.08 -7.17
N TRP A 35 16.52 1.40 -7.08
CA TRP A 35 15.23 2.08 -7.16
C TRP A 35 14.59 2.00 -8.56
N THR A 36 15.38 2.02 -9.63
CA THR A 36 14.88 1.78 -10.98
C THR A 36 14.26 0.38 -11.08
N LYS A 37 14.94 -0.66 -10.58
CA LYS A 37 14.38 -2.03 -10.53
C LYS A 37 13.11 -2.11 -9.67
N PHE A 38 13.09 -1.41 -8.54
CA PHE A 38 11.90 -1.32 -7.70
C PHE A 38 10.73 -0.68 -8.45
N GLN A 39 10.96 0.42 -9.17
CA GLN A 39 9.93 1.09 -9.97
C GLN A 39 9.42 0.20 -11.10
N GLU A 40 10.31 -0.38 -11.90
CA GLU A 40 9.96 -1.31 -12.98
C GLU A 40 9.08 -2.46 -12.50
N ARG A 41 9.36 -2.98 -11.29
CA ARG A 41 8.62 -4.12 -10.71
C ARG A 41 7.32 -3.73 -10.02
N PHE A 42 7.29 -2.63 -9.26
CA PHE A 42 6.19 -2.34 -8.34
C PHE A 42 5.36 -1.11 -8.71
N GLN A 43 5.78 -0.26 -9.64
CA GLN A 43 5.01 0.94 -10.00
C GLN A 43 3.60 0.59 -10.46
N GLY A 44 3.45 -0.35 -11.41
CA GLY A 44 2.13 -0.77 -11.88
C GLY A 44 1.24 -1.34 -10.76
N LEU A 45 1.85 -1.99 -9.77
CA LEU A 45 1.16 -2.54 -8.60
C LEU A 45 0.69 -1.44 -7.64
N ILE A 46 1.56 -0.46 -7.36
CA ILE A 46 1.24 0.70 -6.52
C ILE A 46 0.06 1.48 -7.14
N PHE A 47 0.12 1.76 -8.44
CA PHE A 47 -0.97 2.43 -9.16
C PHE A 47 -2.28 1.63 -9.06
N LEU A 48 -2.23 0.31 -9.22
CA LEU A 48 -3.41 -0.55 -9.05
C LEU A 48 -3.99 -0.46 -7.64
N TYR A 49 -3.15 -0.48 -6.60
CA TYR A 49 -3.61 -0.38 -5.21
C TYR A 49 -4.20 0.98 -4.89
N LEU A 50 -3.61 2.07 -5.39
CA LEU A 50 -4.18 3.41 -5.28
C LEU A 50 -5.56 3.50 -5.93
N LEU A 51 -5.70 3.02 -7.17
CA LEU A 51 -6.99 2.98 -7.87
C LEU A 51 -8.06 2.19 -7.08
N ARG A 52 -7.69 1.02 -6.53
CA ARG A 52 -8.60 0.21 -5.72
C ARG A 52 -8.98 0.91 -4.42
N ALA A 53 -8.03 1.53 -3.74
CA ALA A 53 -8.26 2.27 -2.51
C ALA A 53 -9.17 3.49 -2.72
N LEU A 54 -8.95 4.25 -3.81
CA LEU A 54 -9.80 5.39 -4.20
C LEU A 54 -11.25 4.94 -4.43
N ARG A 55 -11.43 3.83 -5.17
CA ARG A 55 -12.76 3.23 -5.43
C ARG A 55 -13.43 2.75 -4.16
N TYR A 56 -12.70 2.07 -3.28
CA TYR A 56 -13.22 1.61 -1.99
C TYR A 56 -13.73 2.77 -1.12
N ARG A 57 -13.04 3.92 -1.16
CA ARG A 57 -13.42 5.13 -0.44
C ARG A 57 -14.44 6.01 -1.17
N SER A 58 -14.92 5.59 -2.34
CA SER A 58 -15.86 6.34 -3.19
C SER A 58 -15.41 7.78 -3.50
N ILE A 59 -14.10 8.00 -3.67
CA ILE A 59 -13.56 9.32 -4.07
C ILE A 59 -13.93 9.56 -5.54
N GLN A 60 -14.58 10.71 -5.80
CA GLN A 60 -15.17 11.04 -7.10
C GLN A 60 -14.24 11.83 -8.03
N GLU A 61 -13.05 12.19 -7.55
CA GLU A 61 -12.07 12.94 -8.33
C GLU A 61 -11.45 12.05 -9.43
N ASP A 62 -11.03 12.66 -10.53
CA ASP A 62 -10.46 11.90 -11.64
C ASP A 62 -9.16 11.21 -11.19
N ALA A 63 -9.14 9.89 -11.32
CA ALA A 63 -7.99 9.09 -10.97
C ALA A 63 -6.75 9.44 -11.81
N ALA A 64 -6.93 9.90 -13.06
CA ALA A 64 -5.82 10.34 -13.90
C ALA A 64 -5.08 11.55 -13.30
N ASP A 65 -5.81 12.42 -12.61
CA ASP A 65 -5.24 13.64 -12.02
C ASP A 65 -4.57 13.34 -10.67
N ILE A 66 -5.20 12.53 -9.81
CA ILE A 66 -4.73 12.37 -8.43
C ILE A 66 -3.79 11.19 -8.21
N VAL A 67 -3.88 10.11 -9.01
CA VAL A 67 -3.08 8.90 -8.78
C VAL A 67 -1.57 9.16 -8.91
N PRO A 68 -1.06 9.95 -9.87
CA PRO A 68 0.37 10.28 -9.94
C PRO A 68 0.90 10.93 -8.66
N ASP A 69 0.16 11.89 -8.10
CA ASP A 69 0.53 12.59 -6.87
C ASP A 69 0.50 11.65 -5.65
N LEU A 70 -0.52 10.80 -5.57
CA LEU A 70 -0.61 9.78 -4.51
C LEU A 70 0.49 8.73 -4.64
N ALA A 71 0.89 8.36 -5.86
CA ALA A 71 2.02 7.46 -6.09
C ALA A 71 3.32 8.10 -5.60
N GLN A 72 3.53 9.39 -5.87
CA GLN A 72 4.66 10.13 -5.31
C GLN A 72 4.65 10.12 -3.78
N GLU A 73 3.51 10.35 -3.13
CA GLU A 73 3.37 10.26 -1.67
C GLU A 73 3.70 8.85 -1.13
N VAL A 74 3.34 7.77 -1.86
CA VAL A 74 3.76 6.41 -1.51
C VAL A 74 5.29 6.30 -1.53
N TYR A 75 5.96 6.76 -2.58
CA TYR A 75 7.43 6.74 -2.65
C TYR A 75 8.08 7.59 -1.54
N LEU A 76 7.52 8.77 -1.24
CA LEU A 76 7.98 9.61 -0.13
C LEU A 76 7.90 8.87 1.19
N ARG A 77 6.80 8.15 1.48
CA ARG A 77 6.67 7.33 2.69
C ARG A 77 7.69 6.20 2.76
N LEU A 78 7.97 5.56 1.63
CA LEU A 78 8.98 4.49 1.56
C LEU A 78 10.37 4.99 1.97
N VAL A 79 10.75 6.21 1.59
CA VAL A 79 12.06 6.80 1.92
C VAL A 79 12.05 7.63 3.20
N GLN A 80 10.87 7.96 3.74
CA GLN A 80 10.72 8.80 4.92
C GLN A 80 11.44 8.20 6.14
N HIS A 81 11.96 9.08 7.00
CA HIS A 81 12.73 8.70 8.19
C HIS A 81 13.87 7.74 7.85
N ASP A 82 14.59 8.07 6.77
CA ASP A 82 15.74 7.30 6.30
C ASP A 82 15.33 5.87 5.93
N GLY A 83 14.19 5.69 5.28
CA GLY A 83 13.68 4.38 4.88
C GLY A 83 13.29 3.48 6.05
N ARG A 84 12.89 4.05 7.21
CA ARG A 84 12.52 3.29 8.42
C ARG A 84 11.51 2.19 8.12
N ILE A 85 10.47 2.47 7.32
CA ILE A 85 9.43 1.49 7.04
C ILE A 85 9.95 0.31 6.21
N LEU A 86 10.82 0.58 5.24
CA LEU A 86 11.51 -0.46 4.45
C LEU A 86 12.41 -1.33 5.32
N ARG A 87 13.19 -0.71 6.23
CA ARG A 87 14.09 -1.45 7.15
C ARG A 87 13.33 -2.28 8.18
N SER A 88 12.14 -1.83 8.57
CA SER A 88 11.28 -2.55 9.52
C SER A 88 10.49 -3.71 8.89
N PHE A 89 10.52 -3.84 7.55
CA PHE A 89 9.80 -4.89 6.86
C PHE A 89 10.44 -6.27 7.13
N LYS A 90 9.66 -7.17 7.72
CA LYS A 90 10.07 -8.54 8.09
C LYS A 90 9.53 -9.64 7.16
N GLY A 91 8.78 -9.26 6.12
CA GLY A 91 8.22 -10.23 5.19
C GLY A 91 9.29 -10.95 4.37
N THR A 92 9.02 -12.18 3.98
CA THR A 92 9.94 -13.05 3.24
C THR A 92 9.37 -13.52 1.90
N THR A 93 8.11 -13.18 1.59
CA THR A 93 7.38 -13.67 0.42
C THR A 93 6.93 -12.52 -0.48
N GLU A 94 6.69 -12.80 -1.76
CA GLU A 94 6.08 -11.86 -2.71
C GLU A 94 4.75 -11.30 -2.17
N PHE A 95 3.92 -12.18 -1.61
CA PHE A 95 2.66 -11.82 -0.96
C PHE A 95 2.82 -10.85 0.21
N SER A 96 3.88 -11.00 1.02
CA SER A 96 4.12 -10.08 2.13
C SER A 96 4.51 -8.68 1.65
N VAL A 97 5.22 -8.57 0.52
CA VAL A 97 5.52 -7.29 -0.13
C VAL A 97 4.26 -6.67 -0.73
N MET A 98 3.41 -7.47 -1.37
CA MET A 98 2.11 -7.02 -1.88
C MET A 98 1.24 -6.42 -0.76
N ALA A 99 1.07 -7.13 0.35
CA ALA A 99 0.32 -6.65 1.51
C ALA A 99 0.90 -5.34 2.07
N PHE A 100 2.23 -5.26 2.16
CA PHE A 100 2.93 -4.06 2.63
C PHE A 100 2.69 -2.84 1.73
N LEU A 101 2.85 -2.98 0.41
CA LEU A 101 2.61 -1.89 -0.53
C LEU A 101 1.13 -1.49 -0.61
N ALA A 102 0.22 -2.46 -0.54
CA ALA A 102 -1.21 -2.20 -0.47
C ALA A 102 -1.58 -1.42 0.79
N LYS A 103 -1.00 -1.79 1.94
CA LYS A 103 -1.19 -1.07 3.20
C LYS A 103 -0.75 0.39 3.09
N ILE A 104 0.45 0.66 2.58
CA ILE A 104 0.95 2.03 2.42
C ILE A 104 0.04 2.82 1.48
N SER A 105 -0.34 2.24 0.35
CA SER A 105 -1.24 2.87 -0.63
C SER A 105 -2.61 3.21 -0.02
N ALA A 106 -3.17 2.30 0.79
CA ALA A 106 -4.43 2.52 1.49
C ALA A 106 -4.32 3.68 2.50
N THR A 107 -3.24 3.76 3.26
CA THR A 107 -3.01 4.84 4.23
C THR A 107 -2.82 6.19 3.51
N VAL A 108 -2.10 6.22 2.38
CA VAL A 108 -1.97 7.43 1.55
C VAL A 108 -3.32 7.95 1.09
N VAL A 109 -4.19 7.08 0.57
CA VAL A 109 -5.55 7.46 0.14
C VAL A 109 -6.41 7.91 1.32
N GLN A 110 -6.29 7.25 2.48
CA GLN A 110 -7.01 7.65 3.69
C GLN A 110 -6.61 9.07 4.13
N ASP A 111 -5.32 9.39 4.09
CA ASP A 111 -4.83 10.72 4.45
C ASP A 111 -5.24 11.77 3.42
N TYR A 112 -5.23 11.43 2.13
CA TYR A 112 -5.76 12.27 1.06
C TYR A 112 -7.22 12.65 1.31
N GLN A 113 -8.07 11.66 1.56
CA GLN A 113 -9.49 11.87 1.86
C GLN A 113 -9.70 12.80 3.05
N ARG A 114 -8.91 12.64 4.10
CA ARG A 114 -8.97 13.49 5.31
C ARG A 114 -8.54 14.93 5.02
N ARG A 115 -7.47 15.13 4.24
CA ARG A 115 -7.00 16.47 3.83
C ARG A 115 -8.06 17.18 2.98
N SER A 116 -8.58 16.51 1.95
CA SER A 116 -9.65 17.03 1.08
C SER A 116 -10.92 17.40 1.88
N ALA A 117 -11.32 16.56 2.85
CA ALA A 117 -12.45 16.87 3.74
C ALA A 117 -12.19 18.06 4.67
N SER A 118 -10.95 18.27 5.13
CA SER A 118 -10.61 19.40 5.98
C SER A 118 -10.52 20.72 5.21
N GLU A 119 -10.01 20.70 3.98
CA GLU A 119 -9.91 21.89 3.12
C GLU A 119 -11.30 22.39 2.72
N LYS A 120 -12.22 21.48 2.37
CA LYS A 120 -13.63 21.83 2.09
C LYS A 120 -14.33 22.50 3.26
N ARG A 121 -13.98 22.15 4.51
CA ARG A 121 -14.53 22.81 5.72
C ARG A 121 -13.91 24.18 5.98
N ARG A 122 -12.63 24.39 5.67
CA ARG A 122 -11.97 25.69 5.81
C ARG A 122 -12.47 26.74 4.80
N GLY A 123 -13.01 26.30 3.66
CA GLY A 123 -13.67 27.17 2.68
C GLY A 123 -15.07 27.64 3.07
N GLN A 124 -15.66 27.09 4.13
CA GLN A 124 -16.94 27.54 4.66
C GLN A 124 -16.71 28.76 5.55
N VAL A 125 -16.82 29.97 4.99
CA VAL A 125 -16.75 31.22 5.75
C VAL A 125 -17.95 31.28 6.69
N VAL A 126 -17.74 30.93 7.96
CA VAL A 126 -18.76 31.08 9.01
C VAL A 126 -18.62 32.48 9.62
N PRO A 127 -19.71 33.26 9.76
CA PRO A 127 -19.68 34.58 10.41
C PRO A 127 -19.01 34.53 11.80
N ILE A 128 -18.20 35.55 12.10
CA ILE A 128 -17.31 35.66 13.27
C ILE A 128 -18.02 35.42 14.62
N ASP A 129 -19.33 35.70 14.71
CA ASP A 129 -20.10 35.49 15.94
C ASP A 129 -20.27 34.01 16.32
N ALA A 130 -20.13 33.07 15.38
CA ALA A 130 -20.16 31.64 15.67
C ALA A 130 -18.78 31.05 16.00
N ALA A 131 -17.69 31.79 15.77
CA ALA A 131 -16.32 31.30 15.94
C ALA A 131 -15.77 31.43 17.38
N LYS A 132 -16.44 32.21 18.25
CA LYS A 132 -16.01 32.39 19.66
C LYS A 132 -16.15 31.12 20.52
N SER A 133 -16.84 30.09 20.04
CA SER A 133 -17.05 28.82 20.74
C SER A 133 -16.21 27.65 20.20
N ALA A 134 -15.41 27.84 19.15
CA ALA A 134 -14.60 26.78 18.56
C ALA A 134 -13.10 27.08 18.72
N GLY A 135 -12.50 26.53 19.79
CA GLY A 135 -11.07 26.64 20.05
C GLY A 135 -10.21 26.14 18.88
N PHE A 136 -9.21 26.94 18.50
CA PHE A 136 -8.22 26.60 17.49
C PHE A 136 -7.29 25.50 18.01
N ALA A 137 -7.61 24.24 17.72
CA ALA A 137 -6.71 23.13 17.93
C ALA A 137 -5.75 23.00 16.73
N GLU A 138 -4.50 23.38 16.94
CA GLU A 138 -3.36 23.09 16.06
C GLU A 138 -3.17 21.56 15.98
N LYS A 139 -3.77 20.93 14.97
CA LYS A 139 -3.78 19.47 14.86
C LYS A 139 -2.53 19.00 14.12
N ARG A 140 -1.51 18.64 14.90
CA ARG A 140 -0.42 17.74 14.47
C ARG A 140 -1.02 16.57 13.67
N LEU A 141 -0.45 16.26 12.50
CA LEU A 141 -0.78 15.05 11.74
C LEU A 141 -0.74 13.86 12.71
N PRO A 142 -1.83 13.11 12.90
CA PRO A 142 -1.83 11.99 13.82
C PRO A 142 -0.95 10.90 13.21
N GLU A 143 0.20 10.65 13.84
CA GLU A 143 1.13 9.59 13.48
C GLU A 143 0.51 8.19 13.62
N ASN A 144 -0.71 8.09 14.16
CA ASN A 144 -1.49 6.87 14.31
C ASN A 144 -2.90 7.06 13.73
N SER A 145 -3.02 7.05 12.40
CA SER A 145 -4.29 6.70 11.77
C SER A 145 -4.55 5.23 12.02
N GLU A 146 -5.63 4.91 12.74
CA GLU A 146 -6.09 3.53 12.90
C GLU A 146 -6.26 2.93 11.50
N PHE A 147 -5.43 1.91 11.23
CA PHE A 147 -5.37 1.24 9.94
C PHE A 147 -6.71 0.55 9.69
N ASP A 148 -7.31 0.75 8.51
CA ASP A 148 -8.57 0.14 8.13
C ASP A 148 -8.32 -1.24 7.50
N PRO A 149 -8.53 -2.35 8.25
CA PRO A 149 -8.26 -3.70 7.74
C PRO A 149 -9.22 -4.10 6.61
N GLU A 150 -10.44 -3.56 6.58
CA GLU A 150 -11.41 -3.88 5.53
C GLU A 150 -11.01 -3.21 4.21
N ALA A 151 -10.46 -2.00 4.26
CA ALA A 151 -9.87 -1.36 3.09
C ALA A 151 -8.74 -2.20 2.50
N LEU A 152 -7.84 -2.74 3.34
CA LEU A 152 -6.76 -3.60 2.86
C LEU A 152 -7.30 -4.88 2.23
N ARG A 153 -8.26 -5.54 2.90
CA ARG A 153 -8.93 -6.73 2.38
C ARG A 153 -9.55 -6.46 1.01
N ALA A 154 -10.28 -5.35 0.86
CA ALA A 154 -10.89 -4.96 -0.41
C ALA A 154 -9.86 -4.68 -1.52
N ILE A 155 -8.70 -4.09 -1.17
CA ILE A 155 -7.61 -3.84 -2.12
C ILE A 155 -6.96 -5.16 -2.58
N LEU A 156 -6.83 -6.13 -1.68
CA LEU A 156 -6.14 -7.41 -1.92
C LEU A 156 -7.05 -8.52 -2.48
N SER A 157 -8.37 -8.46 -2.29
CA SER A 157 -9.31 -9.54 -2.69
C SER A 157 -9.35 -9.82 -4.19
N TRP A 158 -8.91 -8.87 -5.01
CA TRP A 158 -8.83 -8.97 -6.47
C TRP A 158 -7.43 -9.38 -6.96
N ILE A 159 -6.58 -9.88 -6.08
CA ILE A 159 -5.30 -10.47 -6.47
C ILE A 159 -5.57 -11.87 -7.03
N ASP A 160 -5.12 -12.11 -8.25
CA ASP A 160 -5.14 -13.41 -8.89
C ASP A 160 -4.04 -14.29 -8.28
N ILE A 161 -4.39 -15.00 -7.20
CA ILE A 161 -3.48 -15.82 -6.41
C ILE A 161 -2.98 -17.02 -7.23
N GLU A 162 -3.83 -17.65 -8.03
CA GLU A 162 -3.48 -18.82 -8.84
C GLU A 162 -2.39 -18.49 -9.85
N ARG A 163 -2.59 -17.40 -10.60
CA ARG A 163 -1.58 -16.90 -11.53
C ARG A 163 -0.28 -16.50 -10.82
N ILE A 164 -0.36 -16.09 -9.56
CA ILE A 164 0.85 -15.78 -8.78
C ILE A 164 1.61 -17.05 -8.40
N VAL A 165 0.91 -18.08 -7.95
CA VAL A 165 1.51 -19.36 -7.59
C VAL A 165 2.13 -20.05 -8.81
N GLU A 166 1.47 -19.98 -9.97
CA GLU A 166 1.97 -20.58 -11.22
C GLU A 166 3.24 -19.90 -11.74
N GLY A 167 3.36 -18.58 -11.54
CA GLY A 167 4.51 -17.78 -11.98
C GLY A 167 5.68 -17.77 -11.01
N ASP A 168 5.51 -18.24 -9.77
CA ASP A 168 6.55 -18.21 -8.75
C ASP A 168 7.68 -19.22 -9.07
N PRO A 169 8.96 -18.80 -9.11
CA PRO A 169 10.09 -19.69 -9.33
C PRO A 169 10.26 -20.74 -8.19
N ASP A 170 9.76 -20.46 -6.98
CA ASP A 170 9.70 -21.40 -5.85
C ASP A 170 8.30 -22.05 -5.76
N ARG A 171 7.92 -22.76 -6.82
CA ARG A 171 6.61 -23.44 -6.93
C ARG A 171 6.30 -24.34 -5.73
N LYS A 172 7.32 -24.90 -5.07
CA LYS A 172 7.16 -25.79 -3.91
C LYS A 172 6.55 -25.07 -2.72
N ASN A 173 6.94 -23.80 -2.48
CA ASN A 173 6.45 -23.02 -1.35
C ASN A 173 5.37 -22.00 -1.73
N ALA A 174 5.21 -21.70 -3.01
CA ALA A 174 4.26 -20.72 -3.53
C ALA A 174 2.81 -20.97 -3.08
N GLY A 175 2.33 -22.22 -3.18
CA GLY A 175 0.98 -22.60 -2.74
C GLY A 175 0.76 -22.40 -1.24
N ARG A 176 1.77 -22.74 -0.40
CA ARG A 176 1.71 -22.52 1.05
C ARG A 176 1.68 -21.03 1.39
N ASN A 177 2.52 -20.24 0.74
CA ASN A 177 2.60 -18.79 0.95
C ASN A 177 1.30 -18.09 0.53
N ALA A 178 0.70 -18.53 -0.57
CA ALA A 178 -0.61 -18.09 -1.06
C ALA A 178 -1.72 -18.38 -0.05
N LEU A 179 -1.76 -19.59 0.52
CA LEU A 179 -2.75 -19.96 1.52
C LEU A 179 -2.61 -19.11 2.78
N ILE A 180 -1.39 -18.93 3.30
CA ILE A 180 -1.13 -18.08 4.47
C ILE A 180 -1.57 -16.64 4.20
N PHE A 181 -1.26 -16.11 3.02
CA PHE A 181 -1.67 -14.77 2.62
C PHE A 181 -3.19 -14.63 2.57
N LYS A 182 -3.89 -15.58 1.94
CA LYS A 182 -5.34 -15.56 1.82
C LYS A 182 -6.01 -15.60 3.20
N LEU A 183 -5.59 -16.55 4.05
CA LEU A 183 -6.13 -16.69 5.41
C LEU A 183 -5.95 -15.38 6.20
N HIS A 184 -4.75 -14.81 6.19
CA HIS A 184 -4.43 -13.66 7.02
C HIS A 184 -5.03 -12.34 6.51
N TYR A 185 -4.99 -12.08 5.19
CA TYR A 185 -5.30 -10.77 4.64
C TYR A 185 -6.62 -10.70 3.85
N VAL A 186 -7.15 -11.84 3.42
CA VAL A 186 -8.41 -11.91 2.64
C VAL A 186 -9.54 -12.50 3.48
N ASP A 187 -9.27 -13.55 4.24
CA ASP A 187 -10.27 -14.24 5.04
C ASP A 187 -10.32 -13.76 6.50
N GLY A 188 -9.35 -12.94 6.93
CA GLY A 188 -9.35 -12.27 8.24
C GLY A 188 -8.89 -13.14 9.42
N PHE A 189 -8.27 -14.29 9.16
CA PHE A 189 -7.73 -15.16 10.21
C PHE A 189 -6.40 -14.60 10.75
N SER A 190 -6.43 -14.05 11.96
CA SER A 190 -5.22 -13.75 12.74
C SER A 190 -4.63 -15.04 13.29
N SER A 191 -3.31 -15.24 13.21
CA SER A 191 -2.60 -16.40 13.79
C SER A 191 -2.56 -16.41 15.33
N THR A 192 -3.47 -15.71 16.00
CA THR A 192 -3.66 -15.72 17.44
C THR A 192 -4.88 -16.57 17.81
N GLU A 193 -4.83 -17.85 17.49
CA GLU A 193 -5.64 -18.85 18.20
C GLU A 193 -4.90 -19.12 19.51
N LYS A 194 -5.30 -18.47 20.60
CA LYS A 194 -4.92 -18.93 21.94
C LYS A 194 -5.84 -20.10 22.26
N GLU A 195 -5.26 -21.30 22.34
CA GLU A 195 -5.94 -22.48 22.86
C GLU A 195 -6.66 -22.14 24.18
N PRO A 196 -7.93 -22.54 24.36
CA PRO A 196 -8.57 -22.46 25.67
C PRO A 196 -7.96 -23.51 26.58
N ILE A 197 -7.55 -23.06 27.77
CA ILE A 197 -7.14 -23.89 28.92
C ILE A 197 -8.40 -24.52 29.53
#